data_AF-A0A7V1CYD4-F1
#
_entry.id   AF-A0A7V1CYD4-F1
#
_cell.length_a   1.000
_cell.length_b   1.000
_cell.length_c   1.000
_cell.angle_alpha   90.00
_cell.angle_beta   90.00
_cell.angle_gamma   90.00
#
_symmetry.space_group_name_H-M   'P 1'
#
loop_
_entity.id
_entity.type
_entity.pdbx_description
1 polymer ?
#
loop_
_entity_poly.entity_id
_entity_poly.type
_entity_poly.pdbx_seq_one_letter_code
_entity_poly.pdbx_strand_id
1 'polypeptide(L)'
;MNHIELFAGCGGLTLGLESVGFKTVLANELSPMAAETFAYNFFNEDLAQLAEGGLMPQNTLWLNSNYKDLKPRLRENPLSFPEFKNKDGFSDLPDDLKNIQNKLIVGSIVELNKLLEANSELCNELHSSFGKGELDLVSGGPPCQSFSMAGMRKKNCDKNTLPWEFATFVSLVRPKIAMLENVTGILRAFKDEEGNQFHAWYEVAKVFATKGYIPLCLHINARFAGIAQNRPRFIMIAIREDYFEKLKHLNDAETKLFKQSLSFFKKAKKNINSVKFGDLPYFDITNVEHFKLFKDSFLSSLIADNTATVKDALDDLKLINPSETSAYINELNTHFSGVLGNVAELKNHELRVNSDIVKRRFRVYQILQDIDKKQVTKDVFNILKNGEATLSNESAALLLNKEFLNQQNKLVKFKNKFDLVQYLLGHPTKKQTQKALIANAPAPAALSIPDDACHYDKNELRVLTVREMARIQSFPDQFEFRSKVTTGGQMRKFEVPQYTQVGNAVPPLLGQKLGACLVKLTERL
;
A
#
# COMPACT_ATOMS: atom_id res chain seq x y z
N MET A 1 0.94 -2.66 22.48
CA MET A 1 0.52 -1.26 22.24
C MET A 1 -0.87 -1.27 21.64
N ASN A 2 -1.75 -0.35 22.00
CA ASN A 2 -3.12 -0.24 21.46
C ASN A 2 -3.12 0.70 20.25
N HIS A 3 -3.75 0.30 19.13
CA HIS A 3 -3.80 1.17 17.94
C HIS A 3 -5.16 1.23 17.26
N ILE A 4 -5.37 2.31 16.52
CA ILE A 4 -6.46 2.47 15.56
C ILE A 4 -5.85 2.53 14.16
N GLU A 5 -6.44 1.80 13.21
CA GLU A 5 -6.06 1.85 11.80
C GLU A 5 -7.15 2.55 10.99
N LEU A 6 -6.81 3.68 10.36
CA LEU A 6 -7.68 4.41 9.44
C LEU A 6 -7.27 4.10 8.01
N PHE A 7 -8.23 4.05 7.08
CA PHE A 7 -7.97 3.63 5.70
C PHE A 7 -7.31 2.24 5.65
N ALA A 8 -7.83 1.31 6.46
CA ALA A 8 -7.18 0.03 6.74
C ALA A 8 -6.95 -0.84 5.50
N GLY A 9 -7.72 -0.62 4.42
CA GLY A 9 -7.68 -1.42 3.22
C GLY A 9 -7.96 -2.89 3.55
N CYS A 10 -7.16 -3.79 2.98
CA CYS A 10 -7.23 -5.21 3.36
C CYS A 10 -6.52 -5.52 4.69
N GLY A 11 -5.83 -4.58 5.34
CA GLY A 11 -5.18 -4.78 6.64
C GLY A 11 -3.71 -5.17 6.59
N GLY A 12 -2.98 -4.85 5.52
CA GLY A 12 -1.55 -5.14 5.43
C GLY A 12 -0.70 -4.47 6.52
N LEU A 13 -0.99 -3.20 6.86
CA LEU A 13 -0.31 -2.51 7.96
C LEU A 13 -0.71 -3.10 9.33
N THR A 14 -2.01 -3.34 9.55
CA THR A 14 -2.53 -4.00 10.76
C THR A 14 -1.84 -5.34 11.01
N LEU A 15 -1.73 -6.22 10.01
CA LEU A 15 -1.05 -7.51 10.13
C LEU A 15 0.40 -7.34 10.59
N GLY A 16 1.10 -6.37 10.02
CA GLY A 16 2.45 -5.98 10.42
C GLY A 16 2.54 -5.58 11.89
N LEU A 17 1.69 -4.64 12.32
CA LEU A 17 1.66 -4.12 13.68
C LEU A 17 1.30 -5.21 14.71
N GLU A 18 0.27 -6.01 14.45
CA GLU A 18 -0.17 -7.07 15.38
C GLU A 18 0.90 -8.16 15.55
N SER A 19 1.70 -8.44 14.51
CA SER A 19 2.83 -9.39 14.60
C SER A 19 3.93 -8.97 15.60
N VAL A 20 3.97 -7.70 16.01
CA VAL A 20 4.88 -7.17 17.04
C VAL A 20 4.15 -6.70 18.30
N GLY A 21 2.95 -7.25 18.55
CA GLY A 21 2.23 -7.08 19.81
C GLY A 21 1.37 -5.81 19.90
N PHE A 22 1.05 -5.19 18.77
CA PHE A 22 -0.01 -4.20 18.73
C PHE A 22 -1.38 -4.88 18.82
N LYS A 23 -2.39 -4.17 19.35
CA LYS A 23 -3.77 -4.63 19.47
C LYS A 23 -4.70 -3.61 18.82
N THR A 24 -5.46 -4.05 17.83
CA THR A 24 -6.44 -3.19 17.15
C THR A 24 -7.59 -2.82 18.11
N VAL A 25 -7.74 -1.53 18.38
CA VAL A 25 -8.84 -0.93 19.14
C VAL A 25 -10.03 -0.61 18.24
N LEU A 26 -9.75 -0.17 17.02
CA LEU A 26 -10.75 0.16 16.00
C LEU A 26 -10.05 0.14 14.64
N ALA A 27 -10.73 -0.32 13.61
CA ALA A 27 -10.32 -0.11 12.23
C ALA A 27 -11.41 0.66 11.47
N ASN A 28 -11.02 1.49 10.50
CA ASN A 28 -11.94 2.15 9.59
C ASN A 28 -11.51 1.95 8.13
N GLU A 29 -12.44 1.54 7.28
CA GLU A 29 -12.24 1.37 5.84
C GLU A 29 -13.47 1.83 5.08
N LEU A 30 -13.28 2.54 3.97
CA LEU A 30 -14.39 3.04 3.15
C LEU A 30 -14.94 1.96 2.21
N SER A 31 -14.06 1.13 1.63
CA SER A 31 -14.40 0.15 0.61
C SER A 31 -14.97 -1.15 1.21
N PRO A 32 -16.21 -1.53 0.87
CA PRO A 32 -16.77 -2.82 1.27
C PRO A 32 -15.94 -4.03 0.82
N MET A 33 -15.28 -3.92 -0.35
CA MET A 33 -14.46 -5.02 -0.89
C MET A 33 -13.18 -5.24 -0.10
N ALA A 34 -12.55 -4.17 0.37
CA ALA A 34 -11.35 -4.27 1.19
C ALA A 34 -11.72 -4.69 2.63
N ALA A 35 -12.84 -4.17 3.15
CA ALA A 35 -13.42 -4.58 4.42
C ALA A 35 -13.76 -6.07 4.48
N GLU A 36 -14.28 -6.65 3.38
CA GLU A 36 -14.53 -8.10 3.26
C GLU A 36 -13.25 -8.92 3.48
N THR A 37 -12.12 -8.50 2.91
CA THR A 37 -10.82 -9.15 3.13
C THR A 37 -10.32 -8.95 4.55
N PHE A 38 -10.44 -7.74 5.10
CA PHE A 38 -10.03 -7.47 6.49
C PHE A 38 -10.82 -8.36 7.46
N ALA A 39 -12.15 -8.37 7.35
CA ALA A 39 -13.04 -9.15 8.21
C ALA A 39 -12.72 -10.65 8.20
N TYR A 40 -12.42 -11.20 7.02
CA TYR A 40 -12.03 -12.60 6.88
C TYR A 40 -10.75 -12.93 7.67
N ASN A 41 -9.70 -12.12 7.51
CA ASN A 41 -8.39 -12.43 8.10
C ASN A 41 -8.28 -12.11 9.59
N PHE A 42 -8.96 -11.08 10.09
CA PHE A 42 -8.81 -10.62 11.47
C PHE A 42 -9.96 -11.04 12.39
N PHE A 43 -11.15 -11.32 11.83
CA PHE A 43 -12.34 -11.69 12.61
C PHE A 43 -12.89 -13.07 12.26
N ASN A 44 -12.30 -13.77 11.29
CA ASN A 44 -12.80 -15.03 10.76
C ASN A 44 -14.27 -14.91 10.27
N GLU A 45 -14.62 -13.76 9.71
CA GLU A 45 -15.97 -13.48 9.17
C GLU A 45 -15.96 -13.58 7.63
N ASP A 46 -16.53 -14.65 7.08
CA ASP A 46 -16.80 -14.74 5.64
C ASP A 46 -18.08 -13.99 5.29
N LEU A 47 -17.94 -12.69 4.97
CA LEU A 47 -19.09 -11.84 4.69
C LEU A 47 -19.90 -12.31 3.47
N ALA A 48 -19.27 -12.96 2.49
CA ALA A 48 -19.97 -13.49 1.33
C ALA A 48 -20.88 -14.66 1.74
N GLN A 49 -20.37 -15.58 2.57
CA GLN A 49 -21.14 -16.69 3.11
C GLN A 49 -22.28 -16.20 4.03
N LEU A 50 -22.00 -15.22 4.91
CA LEU A 50 -23.04 -14.61 5.75
C LEU A 50 -24.14 -13.97 4.90
N ALA A 51 -23.77 -13.27 3.83
CA ALA A 51 -24.71 -12.62 2.93
C ALA A 51 -25.60 -13.63 2.17
N GLU A 52 -25.07 -14.79 1.81
CA GLU A 52 -25.86 -15.88 1.21
C GLU A 52 -26.85 -16.49 2.21
N GLY A 53 -26.49 -16.56 3.49
CA GLY A 53 -27.36 -17.01 4.58
C GLY A 53 -28.35 -15.95 5.08
N GLY A 54 -28.33 -14.72 4.55
CA GLY A 54 -29.15 -13.61 5.07
C GLY A 54 -28.74 -13.16 6.48
N LEU A 55 -27.49 -13.40 6.87
CA LEU A 55 -26.93 -13.05 8.18
C LEU A 55 -26.10 -11.76 8.09
N MET A 56 -25.89 -11.13 9.25
CA MET A 56 -25.04 -9.95 9.41
C MET A 56 -23.76 -10.30 10.19
N PRO A 57 -22.61 -9.67 9.88
CA PRO A 57 -21.40 -9.80 10.68
C PRO A 57 -21.56 -9.25 12.09
N GLN A 58 -20.72 -9.72 13.02
CA GLN A 58 -20.67 -9.25 14.40
C GLN A 58 -19.55 -8.23 14.64
N ASN A 59 -18.46 -8.33 13.88
CA ASN A 59 -17.25 -7.54 14.06
C ASN A 59 -17.04 -6.46 12.99
N THR A 60 -17.77 -6.55 11.89
CA THR A 60 -17.72 -5.61 10.77
C THR A 60 -19.02 -4.82 10.70
N LEU A 61 -18.98 -3.53 11.03
CA LEU A 61 -20.19 -2.70 11.17
C LEU A 61 -20.19 -1.60 10.10
N TRP A 62 -21.30 -1.42 9.39
CA TRP A 62 -21.47 -0.29 8.49
C TRP A 62 -21.88 0.95 9.30
N LEU A 63 -21.08 2.01 9.20
CA LEU A 63 -21.45 3.32 9.72
C LEU A 63 -22.73 3.80 9.04
N ASN A 64 -22.79 3.63 7.71
CA ASN A 64 -23.87 4.08 6.84
C ASN A 64 -23.92 3.23 5.57
N SER A 65 -25.12 2.93 5.09
CA SER A 65 -25.38 2.23 3.82
C SER A 65 -26.77 2.55 3.28
N ASN A 66 -26.94 2.49 1.96
CA ASN A 66 -28.27 2.56 1.32
C ASN A 66 -29.08 1.26 1.46
N TYR A 67 -28.47 0.17 1.94
CA TYR A 67 -29.08 -1.14 1.96
C TYR A 67 -29.18 -1.69 3.38
N LYS A 68 -30.26 -2.42 3.67
CA LYS A 68 -30.42 -3.13 4.94
C LYS A 68 -29.62 -4.44 4.97
N ASP A 69 -29.71 -5.22 3.90
CA ASP A 69 -29.13 -6.56 3.84
C ASP A 69 -27.65 -6.52 3.43
N LEU A 70 -26.84 -7.47 3.90
CA LEU A 70 -25.40 -7.50 3.67
C LEU A 70 -25.01 -7.64 2.19
N LYS A 71 -25.72 -8.48 1.42
CA LYS A 71 -25.36 -8.83 0.04
C LYS A 71 -25.15 -7.60 -0.87
N PRO A 72 -26.08 -6.64 -0.96
CA PRO A 72 -25.85 -5.43 -1.76
C PRO A 72 -24.75 -4.52 -1.18
N ARG A 73 -24.53 -4.51 0.15
CA ARG A 73 -23.47 -3.71 0.79
C ARG A 73 -22.07 -4.10 0.32
N LEU A 74 -21.82 -5.39 0.10
CA LEU A 74 -20.50 -5.89 -0.32
C LEU A 74 -19.99 -5.28 -1.63
N ARG A 75 -20.87 -4.74 -2.47
CA ARG A 75 -20.54 -4.13 -3.76
C ARG A 75 -21.08 -2.70 -3.90
N GLU A 76 -21.52 -2.10 -2.80
CA GLU A 76 -22.04 -0.74 -2.78
C GLU A 76 -20.95 0.26 -3.20
N ASN A 77 -21.35 1.28 -3.96
CA ASN A 77 -20.44 2.37 -4.29
C ASN A 77 -20.26 3.27 -3.06
N PRO A 78 -19.04 3.34 -2.47
CA PRO A 78 -18.82 4.16 -1.28
C PRO A 78 -19.06 5.66 -1.50
N LEU A 79 -19.02 6.13 -2.75
CA LEU A 79 -19.29 7.53 -3.08
C LEU A 79 -20.79 7.89 -3.05
N SER A 80 -21.67 6.89 -2.91
CA SER A 80 -23.10 7.09 -2.78
C SER A 80 -23.64 6.75 -1.39
N PHE A 81 -22.77 6.49 -0.40
CA PHE A 81 -23.22 6.25 0.97
C PHE A 81 -24.04 7.45 1.48
N PRO A 82 -25.19 7.23 2.14
CA PRO A 82 -25.99 8.30 2.70
C PRO A 82 -25.27 8.92 3.91
N GLU A 83 -25.57 10.17 4.27
CA GLU A 83 -25.05 10.75 5.52
C GLU A 83 -25.47 9.92 6.75
N PHE A 84 -24.65 9.93 7.80
CA PHE A 84 -24.96 9.23 9.05
C PHE A 84 -26.25 9.79 9.69
N LYS A 85 -27.14 8.90 10.15
CA LYS A 85 -28.50 9.20 10.65
C LYS A 85 -29.45 9.84 9.63
N ASN A 86 -29.16 9.73 8.33
CA ASN A 86 -30.18 9.97 7.32
C ASN A 86 -31.36 8.99 7.51
N LYS A 87 -32.60 9.48 7.42
CA LYS A 87 -33.84 8.70 7.62
C LYS A 87 -33.96 7.52 6.64
N ASP A 88 -33.38 7.65 5.45
CA ASP A 88 -33.46 6.65 4.39
C ASP A 88 -32.23 5.72 4.35
N GLY A 89 -31.27 5.90 5.26
CA GLY A 89 -30.05 5.09 5.37
C GLY A 89 -30.10 4.06 6.50
N PHE A 90 -29.20 3.08 6.44
CA PHE A 90 -29.03 2.04 7.45
C PHE A 90 -27.66 2.16 8.13
N SER A 91 -27.59 1.85 9.42
CA SER A 91 -26.37 1.78 10.21
C SER A 91 -26.39 0.54 11.09
N ASP A 92 -25.24 -0.10 11.26
CA ASP A 92 -25.06 -1.22 12.19
C ASP A 92 -24.47 -0.77 13.53
N LEU A 93 -24.25 0.54 13.71
CA LEU A 93 -23.69 1.03 14.97
C LEU A 93 -24.64 0.74 16.13
N PRO A 94 -24.12 0.20 17.25
CA PRO A 94 -24.91 -0.09 18.43
C PRO A 94 -25.37 1.20 19.13
N ASP A 95 -26.47 1.10 19.88
CA ASP A 95 -26.95 2.21 20.73
C ASP A 95 -25.89 2.64 21.77
N ASP A 96 -25.27 1.65 22.42
CA ASP A 96 -24.07 1.87 23.23
C ASP A 96 -22.82 1.75 22.34
N LEU A 97 -22.27 2.91 21.99
CA LEU A 97 -21.10 3.03 21.12
C LEU A 97 -19.82 2.44 21.73
N LYS A 98 -19.78 2.06 23.00
CA LYS A 98 -18.63 1.31 23.57
C LYS A 98 -18.46 -0.05 22.91
N ASN A 99 -19.54 -0.61 22.37
CA ASN A 99 -19.54 -1.91 21.69
C ASN A 99 -18.87 -1.87 20.29
N ILE A 100 -18.36 -0.71 19.85
CA ILE A 100 -17.49 -0.63 18.65
C ILE A 100 -16.04 -1.03 18.93
N GLN A 101 -15.69 -1.33 20.19
CA GLN A 101 -14.35 -1.78 20.55
C GLN A 101 -13.92 -3.03 19.76
N ASN A 102 -12.71 -2.98 19.19
CA ASN A 102 -12.07 -3.99 18.35
C ASN A 102 -12.87 -4.35 17.07
N LYS A 103 -13.70 -3.42 16.58
CA LYS A 103 -14.50 -3.62 15.36
C LYS A 103 -13.86 -2.95 14.14
N LEU A 104 -14.26 -3.39 12.96
CA LEU A 104 -14.07 -2.68 11.72
C LEU A 104 -15.31 -1.85 11.40
N ILE A 105 -15.14 -0.54 11.23
CA ILE A 105 -16.19 0.38 10.81
C ILE A 105 -16.05 0.65 9.32
N VAL A 106 -17.03 0.16 8.55
CA VAL A 106 -17.14 0.41 7.11
C VAL A 106 -17.84 1.74 6.88
N GLY A 107 -17.11 2.72 6.34
CA GLY A 107 -17.65 4.07 6.15
C GLY A 107 -16.56 5.13 5.96
N SER A 108 -16.99 6.34 5.60
CA SER A 108 -16.07 7.47 5.41
C SER A 108 -15.56 7.99 6.75
N ILE A 109 -14.25 8.28 6.83
CA ILE A 109 -13.64 8.98 7.96
C ILE A 109 -14.31 10.34 8.24
N VAL A 110 -14.86 11.01 7.23
CA VAL A 110 -15.56 12.29 7.39
C VAL A 110 -16.79 12.12 8.28
N GLU A 111 -17.60 11.10 8.01
CA GLU A 111 -18.79 10.79 8.81
C GLU A 111 -18.41 10.26 10.20
N LEU A 112 -17.31 9.51 10.29
CA LEU A 112 -16.77 9.05 11.57
C LEU A 112 -16.31 10.23 12.44
N ASN A 113 -15.61 11.22 11.86
CA ASN A 113 -15.23 12.44 12.56
C ASN A 113 -16.45 13.22 13.05
N LYS A 114 -17.51 13.37 12.23
CA LYS A 114 -18.77 14.01 12.67
C LYS A 114 -19.40 13.29 13.86
N LEU A 115 -19.39 11.95 13.86
CA LEU A 115 -19.87 11.15 15.00
C LEU A 115 -19.05 11.44 16.27
N LEU A 116 -17.72 11.50 16.15
CA LEU A 116 -16.82 11.78 17.27
C LEU A 116 -16.96 13.22 17.79
N GLU A 117 -17.08 14.21 16.91
CA GLU A 117 -17.32 15.60 17.27
C GLU A 117 -18.63 15.78 18.05
N ALA A 118 -19.65 15.01 17.69
CA ALA A 118 -20.94 14.99 18.39
C ALA A 118 -20.93 14.16 19.68
N ASN A 119 -19.87 13.38 19.96
CA ASN A 119 -19.81 12.47 21.10
C ASN A 119 -18.45 12.48 21.80
N SER A 120 -18.34 13.35 22.81
CA SER A 120 -17.13 13.48 23.64
C SER A 120 -16.85 12.24 24.49
N GLU A 121 -17.87 11.47 24.89
CA GLU A 121 -17.68 10.22 25.62
C GLU A 121 -16.95 9.19 24.74
N LEU A 122 -17.39 9.02 23.49
CA LEU A 122 -16.73 8.12 22.55
C LEU A 122 -15.27 8.54 22.26
N CYS A 123 -15.00 9.84 22.17
CA CYS A 123 -13.62 10.33 22.06
C CYS A 123 -12.76 9.90 23.25
N ASN A 124 -13.28 10.00 24.48
CA ASN A 124 -12.59 9.57 25.69
C ASN A 124 -12.40 8.05 25.76
N GLU A 125 -13.40 7.29 25.32
CA GLU A 125 -13.32 5.83 25.21
C GLU A 125 -12.21 5.42 24.23
N LEU A 126 -12.17 6.01 23.02
CA LEU A 126 -11.10 5.74 22.06
C LEU A 126 -9.73 6.19 22.58
N HIS A 127 -9.64 7.37 23.21
CA HIS A 127 -8.42 7.88 23.81
C HIS A 127 -7.88 6.94 24.90
N SER A 128 -8.76 6.31 25.69
CA SER A 128 -8.40 5.36 26.76
C SER A 128 -8.39 3.90 26.31
N SER A 129 -8.47 3.64 25.00
CA SER A 129 -8.59 2.29 24.43
C SER A 129 -9.70 1.45 25.09
N PHE A 130 -10.81 2.10 25.44
CA PHE A 130 -11.93 1.57 26.22
C PHE A 130 -11.45 0.98 27.56
N GLY A 131 -10.74 1.79 28.35
CA GLY A 131 -10.20 1.41 29.66
C GLY A 131 -8.93 0.56 29.65
N LYS A 132 -8.36 0.24 28.48
CA LYS A 132 -7.12 -0.57 28.35
C LYS A 132 -5.84 0.27 28.32
N GLY A 133 -5.91 1.50 28.79
CA GLY A 133 -4.82 2.46 28.81
C GLY A 133 -4.85 3.38 27.59
N GLU A 134 -4.11 4.48 27.71
CA GLU A 134 -4.07 5.51 26.68
C GLU A 134 -3.65 4.97 25.30
N LEU A 135 -4.35 5.40 24.25
CA LEU A 135 -4.14 5.00 22.87
C LEU A 135 -2.72 5.31 22.41
N ASP A 136 -1.99 4.27 21.98
CA ASP A 136 -0.58 4.41 21.63
C ASP A 136 -0.40 4.95 20.20
N LEU A 137 -1.20 4.45 19.25
CA LEU A 137 -1.01 4.73 17.83
C LEU A 137 -2.34 4.96 17.09
N VAL A 138 -2.37 5.98 16.23
CA VAL A 138 -3.30 6.04 15.08
C VAL A 138 -2.46 5.94 13.81
N SER A 139 -2.73 4.96 12.96
CA SER A 139 -2.03 4.77 11.69
C SER A 139 -2.98 4.78 10.50
N GLY A 140 -2.47 5.09 9.31
CA GLY A 140 -3.24 4.97 8.08
C GLY A 140 -2.61 5.60 6.84
N GLY A 141 -3.11 5.19 5.68
CA GLY A 141 -2.65 5.64 4.36
C GLY A 141 -3.71 6.43 3.60
N PRO A 142 -3.99 7.70 3.93
CA PRO A 142 -5.00 8.49 3.23
C PRO A 142 -4.64 8.62 1.73
N PRO A 143 -5.58 8.40 0.81
CA PRO A 143 -5.28 8.44 -0.62
C PRO A 143 -4.87 9.84 -1.09
N CYS A 144 -3.80 9.91 -1.86
CA CYS A 144 -3.13 11.15 -2.32
C CYS A 144 -3.60 11.59 -3.73
N GLN A 145 -4.84 11.32 -4.13
CA GLN A 145 -5.31 11.65 -5.48
C GLN A 145 -5.50 13.17 -5.64
N SER A 146 -4.57 13.80 -6.36
CA SER A 146 -4.60 15.19 -6.85
C SER A 146 -4.83 16.27 -5.79
N PHE A 147 -3.78 16.56 -4.98
CA PHE A 147 -3.65 17.82 -4.25
C PHE A 147 -3.57 19.03 -5.21
N SER A 148 -4.63 19.34 -5.95
CA SER A 148 -4.78 20.64 -6.59
C SER A 148 -5.24 21.62 -5.52
N MET A 149 -4.30 22.29 -4.88
CA MET A 149 -4.56 23.38 -3.93
C MET A 149 -4.49 24.77 -4.59
N ALA A 150 -4.78 24.84 -5.90
CA ALA A 150 -5.04 26.10 -6.57
C ALA A 150 -6.55 26.38 -6.51
N GLY A 151 -6.94 27.45 -5.81
CA GLY A 151 -8.21 28.16 -6.02
C GLY A 151 -9.47 27.31 -6.15
N MET A 152 -10.14 27.04 -5.02
CA MET A 152 -11.58 27.21 -4.82
C MET A 152 -12.13 26.20 -3.80
N ARG A 153 -12.84 26.76 -2.83
CA ARG A 153 -14.02 26.19 -2.20
C ARG A 153 -15.08 25.86 -3.28
N LYS A 154 -14.83 24.87 -4.14
CA LYS A 154 -15.92 24.16 -4.80
C LYS A 154 -16.33 23.04 -3.87
N LYS A 155 -17.53 23.16 -3.29
CA LYS A 155 -18.30 22.02 -2.79
C LYS A 155 -18.18 20.90 -3.85
N ASN A 156 -17.73 19.70 -3.45
CA ASN A 156 -17.68 18.45 -4.25
C ASN A 156 -16.30 17.90 -4.69
N CYS A 157 -15.23 18.06 -3.91
CA CYS A 157 -14.02 17.22 -4.08
C CYS A 157 -13.51 16.66 -2.74
N ASP A 158 -14.21 15.66 -2.22
CA ASP A 158 -13.98 15.03 -0.90
C ASP A 158 -12.60 14.35 -0.75
N LYS A 159 -11.86 14.14 -1.85
CA LYS A 159 -10.56 13.45 -1.82
C LYS A 159 -9.38 14.33 -1.40
N ASN A 160 -9.49 15.65 -1.54
CA ASN A 160 -8.39 16.57 -1.23
C ASN A 160 -8.31 16.94 0.25
N THR A 161 -9.29 16.52 1.05
CA THR A 161 -9.40 16.80 2.49
C THR A 161 -9.02 15.60 3.36
N LEU A 162 -8.82 14.39 2.79
CA LEU A 162 -8.67 13.17 3.59
C LEU A 162 -7.45 13.15 4.54
N PRO A 163 -6.28 13.68 4.20
CA PRO A 163 -5.20 13.80 5.19
C PRO A 163 -5.49 14.82 6.30
N TRP A 164 -6.40 15.77 6.06
CA TRP A 164 -6.85 16.74 7.05
C TRP A 164 -7.86 16.05 7.96
N GLU A 165 -8.77 15.24 7.42
CA GLU A 165 -9.66 14.37 8.19
C GLU A 165 -8.89 13.38 9.07
N PHE A 166 -7.78 12.83 8.57
CA PHE A 166 -6.88 12.01 9.38
C PHE A 166 -6.31 12.82 10.56
N ALA A 167 -5.82 14.04 10.32
CA ALA A 167 -5.32 14.91 11.38
C ALA A 167 -6.43 15.36 12.36
N THR A 168 -7.65 15.58 11.87
CA THR A 168 -8.85 15.85 12.68
C THR A 168 -9.13 14.68 13.61
N PHE A 169 -9.19 13.46 13.09
CA PHE A 169 -9.39 12.23 13.88
C PHE A 169 -8.33 12.13 14.99
N VAL A 170 -7.04 12.26 14.62
CA VAL A 170 -5.92 12.26 15.58
C VAL A 170 -6.09 13.34 16.66
N SER A 171 -6.61 14.53 16.30
CA SER A 171 -6.84 15.59 17.29
C SER A 171 -8.02 15.32 18.23
N LEU A 172 -9.01 14.53 17.80
CA LEU A 172 -10.16 14.15 18.61
C LEU A 172 -9.80 13.03 19.60
N VAL A 173 -9.14 11.97 19.14
CA VAL A 173 -8.81 10.79 19.97
C VAL A 173 -7.45 10.88 20.67
N ARG A 174 -6.62 11.86 20.27
CA ARG A 174 -5.34 12.21 20.89
C ARG A 174 -4.42 11.01 21.22
N PRO A 175 -3.99 10.17 20.26
CA PRO A 175 -3.01 9.12 20.53
C PRO A 175 -1.66 9.68 20.97
N LYS A 176 -0.80 8.82 21.54
CA LYS A 176 0.61 9.19 21.82
C LYS A 176 1.39 9.44 20.53
N ILE A 177 1.16 8.61 19.50
CA ILE A 177 1.81 8.67 18.20
C ILE A 177 0.76 8.59 17.09
N ALA A 178 0.97 9.33 16.01
CA ALA A 178 0.27 9.15 14.75
C ALA A 178 1.27 8.76 13.66
N MET A 179 0.92 7.81 12.78
CA MET A 179 1.75 7.38 11.66
C MET A 179 0.98 7.46 10.35
N LEU A 180 1.39 8.36 9.46
CA LEU A 180 0.80 8.51 8.14
C LEU A 180 1.70 7.87 7.09
N GLU A 181 1.14 6.94 6.32
CA GLU A 181 1.78 6.37 5.13
C GLU A 181 1.32 7.08 3.87
N ASN A 182 2.22 7.25 2.91
CA ASN A 182 1.84 7.65 1.56
C ASN A 182 2.84 7.20 0.48
N VAL A 183 2.42 7.31 -0.77
CA VAL A 183 3.29 7.09 -1.94
C VAL A 183 4.31 8.23 -2.09
N THR A 184 5.49 7.93 -2.64
CA THR A 184 6.55 8.92 -2.94
C THR A 184 6.08 10.14 -3.75
N GLY A 185 4.99 9.99 -4.52
CA GLY A 185 4.40 11.10 -5.27
C GLY A 185 4.05 12.32 -4.41
N ILE A 186 3.75 12.15 -3.12
CA ILE A 186 3.42 13.24 -2.19
C ILE A 186 4.57 14.25 -2.01
N LEU A 187 5.81 13.83 -2.24
CA LEU A 187 7.00 14.69 -2.13
C LEU A 187 7.15 15.69 -3.27
N ARG A 188 6.47 15.45 -4.40
CA ARG A 188 6.54 16.32 -5.59
C ARG A 188 5.80 17.62 -5.32
N ALA A 189 6.40 18.73 -5.75
CA ALA A 189 5.74 20.03 -5.73
C ALA A 189 4.58 20.06 -6.73
N PHE A 190 3.46 20.62 -6.30
CA PHE A 190 2.38 21.05 -7.17
C PHE A 190 2.60 22.54 -7.48
N LYS A 191 2.22 22.96 -8.69
CA LYS A 191 2.18 24.38 -9.02
C LYS A 191 0.72 24.82 -9.04
N ASP A 192 0.42 25.95 -8.43
CA ASP A 192 -0.87 26.60 -8.61
C ASP A 192 -0.93 27.36 -9.96
N GLU A 193 -2.10 27.93 -10.27
CA GLU A 193 -2.32 28.73 -11.49
C GLU A 193 -1.42 29.99 -11.54
N GLU A 194 -0.93 30.45 -10.39
CA GLU A 194 -0.04 31.60 -10.23
C GLU A 194 1.46 31.20 -10.26
N GLY A 195 1.76 29.90 -10.34
CA GLY A 195 3.11 29.35 -10.41
C GLY A 195 3.79 29.08 -9.07
N ASN A 196 3.13 29.32 -7.93
CA ASN A 196 3.65 29.02 -6.60
C ASN A 196 3.75 27.51 -6.38
N GLN A 197 4.80 27.08 -5.70
CA GLN A 197 5.02 25.67 -5.38
C GLN A 197 4.40 25.29 -4.04
N PHE A 198 3.66 24.18 -4.04
CA PHE A 198 2.99 23.64 -2.86
C PHE A 198 3.41 22.18 -2.62
N HIS A 199 3.68 21.83 -1.37
CA HIS A 199 4.17 20.50 -0.99
C HIS A 199 3.20 19.84 -0.01
N ALA A 200 2.38 18.92 -0.48
CA ALA A 200 1.30 18.32 0.31
C ALA A 200 1.77 17.71 1.64
N TRP A 201 2.88 16.97 1.64
CA TRP A 201 3.44 16.37 2.85
C TRP A 201 3.83 17.40 3.92
N TYR A 202 4.35 18.55 3.49
CA TYR A 202 4.79 19.62 4.38
C TYR A 202 3.60 20.31 5.05
N GLU A 203 2.48 20.38 4.33
CA GLU A 203 1.25 21.05 4.76
C GLU A 203 0.50 20.18 5.78
N VAL A 204 0.46 18.88 5.53
CA VAL A 204 0.03 17.89 6.52
C VAL A 204 0.90 18.00 7.78
N ALA A 205 2.23 18.05 7.65
CA ALA A 205 3.13 18.21 8.81
C ALA A 205 2.87 19.50 9.60
N LYS A 206 2.55 20.63 8.94
CA LYS A 206 2.13 21.87 9.60
C LYS A 206 0.85 21.68 10.41
N VAL A 207 -0.16 21.00 9.84
CA VAL A 207 -1.42 20.72 10.55
C VAL A 207 -1.16 19.88 11.80
N PHE A 208 -0.35 18.82 11.70
CA PHE A 208 0.01 18.04 12.90
C PHE A 208 0.72 18.88 13.96
N ALA A 209 1.65 19.75 13.54
CA ALA A 209 2.34 20.64 14.46
C ALA A 209 1.42 21.61 15.20
N THR A 210 0.43 22.20 14.51
CA THR A 210 -0.57 23.06 15.19
C THR A 210 -1.50 22.30 16.12
N LYS A 211 -1.64 20.98 15.92
CA LYS A 211 -2.41 20.07 16.79
C LYS A 211 -1.58 19.47 17.94
N GLY A 212 -0.34 19.91 18.14
CA GLY A 212 0.50 19.46 19.26
C GLY A 212 1.31 18.20 18.99
N TYR A 213 1.56 17.85 17.73
CA TYR A 213 2.38 16.69 17.35
C TYR A 213 3.65 17.13 16.61
N ILE A 214 4.79 16.58 17.02
CA ILE A 214 6.10 16.81 16.43
C ILE A 214 6.28 15.85 15.26
N PRO A 215 6.33 16.33 13.99
CA PRO A 215 6.42 15.45 12.83
C PRO A 215 7.87 15.09 12.51
N LEU A 216 8.14 13.80 12.34
CA LEU A 216 9.34 13.24 11.74
C LEU A 216 8.99 12.63 10.39
N CYS A 217 9.52 13.19 9.31
CA CYS A 217 9.22 12.78 7.94
C CYS A 217 10.35 11.90 7.37
N LEU A 218 9.99 10.76 6.81
CA LEU A 218 10.91 9.75 6.29
C LEU A 218 10.53 9.41 4.84
N HIS A 219 11.53 9.21 4.00
CA HIS A 219 11.35 8.59 2.69
C HIS A 219 12.11 7.26 2.69
N ILE A 220 11.34 6.18 2.72
CA ILE A 220 11.86 4.82 2.90
C ILE A 220 11.60 3.98 1.66
N ASN A 221 12.16 2.77 1.63
CA ASN A 221 11.87 1.81 0.57
C ASN A 221 11.79 0.40 1.14
N ALA A 222 10.69 -0.29 0.85
CA ALA A 222 10.39 -1.62 1.37
C ALA A 222 11.52 -2.63 1.14
N ARG A 223 12.30 -2.49 0.06
CA ARG A 223 13.45 -3.37 -0.21
C ARG A 223 14.47 -3.39 0.92
N PHE A 224 14.70 -2.26 1.58
CA PHE A 224 15.64 -2.20 2.72
C PHE A 224 15.08 -2.92 3.95
N ALA A 225 13.77 -3.12 4.04
CA ALA A 225 13.13 -3.91 5.09
C ALA A 225 13.08 -5.43 4.74
N GLY A 226 13.82 -5.88 3.73
CA GLY A 226 13.91 -7.29 3.33
C GLY A 226 12.84 -7.77 2.35
N ILE A 227 12.05 -6.86 1.77
CA ILE A 227 10.92 -7.20 0.91
C ILE A 227 11.35 -7.35 -0.55
N ALA A 228 10.76 -8.30 -1.27
CA ALA A 228 11.04 -8.58 -2.69
C ALA A 228 10.51 -7.52 -3.67
N GLN A 229 10.39 -6.26 -3.23
CA GLN A 229 9.88 -5.15 -4.04
C GLN A 229 10.62 -3.84 -3.77
N ASN A 230 11.04 -3.18 -4.85
CA ASN A 230 11.41 -1.77 -4.85
C ASN A 230 10.14 -0.90 -4.72
N ARG A 231 9.75 -0.58 -3.49
CA ARG A 231 8.51 0.16 -3.16
C ARG A 231 8.85 1.35 -2.26
N PRO A 232 9.21 2.51 -2.83
CA PRO A 232 9.49 3.70 -2.06
C PRO A 232 8.19 4.29 -1.47
N ARG A 233 8.28 4.80 -0.24
CA ARG A 233 7.17 5.31 0.56
C ARG A 233 7.56 6.50 1.40
N PHE A 234 6.64 7.44 1.53
CA PHE A 234 6.71 8.49 2.52
C PHE A 234 6.05 8.01 3.81
N ILE A 235 6.73 8.18 4.93
CA ILE A 235 6.19 7.90 6.27
C ILE A 235 6.36 9.16 7.10
N MET A 236 5.30 9.60 7.76
CA MET A 236 5.38 10.62 8.79
C MET A 236 5.02 10.02 10.14
N ILE A 237 5.94 10.09 11.09
CA ILE A 237 5.72 9.74 12.49
C ILE A 237 5.52 11.06 13.24
N ALA A 238 4.31 11.30 13.74
CA ALA A 238 3.96 12.48 14.51
C ALA A 238 3.81 12.10 15.98
N ILE A 239 4.64 12.67 16.86
CA ILE A 239 4.67 12.32 18.30
C ILE A 239 4.03 13.44 19.11
N ARG A 240 3.08 13.13 19.97
CA ARG A 240 2.42 14.15 20.80
C ARG A 240 3.43 14.82 21.74
N GLU A 241 3.36 16.13 21.87
CA GLU A 241 4.37 16.96 22.56
C GLU A 241 4.69 16.48 23.98
N ASP A 242 3.67 16.27 24.82
CA ASP A 242 3.84 15.81 26.21
C ASP A 242 4.41 14.38 26.30
N TYR A 243 4.18 13.57 25.27
CA TYR A 243 4.76 12.23 25.19
C TYR A 243 6.21 12.29 24.71
N PHE A 244 6.53 13.18 23.76
CA PHE A 244 7.90 13.41 23.33
C PHE A 244 8.79 13.94 24.47
N GLU A 245 8.27 14.84 25.31
CA GLU A 245 9.00 15.38 26.47
C GLU A 245 9.39 14.31 27.50
N LYS A 246 8.68 13.17 27.51
CA LYS A 246 9.01 12.02 28.36
C LYS A 246 10.12 11.15 27.80
N LEU A 247 10.45 11.26 26.51
CA LEU A 247 11.54 10.49 25.91
C LEU A 247 12.88 10.99 26.47
N LYS A 248 13.51 10.18 27.32
CA LYS A 248 14.84 10.40 27.89
C LYS A 248 15.90 9.70 27.04
N HIS A 249 17.14 10.17 27.18
CA HIS A 249 18.32 9.48 26.62
C HIS A 249 18.30 9.24 25.10
N LEU A 250 17.77 10.19 24.31
CA LEU A 250 17.94 10.16 22.86
C LEU A 250 19.43 10.12 22.52
N ASN A 251 19.84 9.17 21.68
CA ASN A 251 21.22 9.10 21.23
C ASN A 251 21.54 10.21 20.21
N ASP A 252 22.79 10.29 19.74
CA ASP A 252 23.22 11.32 18.80
C ASP A 252 22.45 11.30 17.47
N ALA A 253 22.14 10.10 16.95
CA ALA A 253 21.39 9.96 15.70
C ALA A 253 19.93 10.41 15.88
N GLU A 254 19.30 9.99 16.97
CA GLU A 254 17.93 10.35 17.35
C GLU A 254 17.80 11.86 17.60
N THR A 255 18.78 12.46 18.29
CA THR A 255 18.85 13.91 18.50
C THR A 255 18.94 14.66 17.16
N LYS A 256 19.73 14.16 16.21
CA LYS A 256 19.83 14.74 14.86
C LYS A 256 18.50 14.61 14.09
N LEU A 257 17.84 13.46 14.16
CA LEU A 257 16.55 13.22 13.51
C LEU A 257 15.49 14.22 13.99
N PHE A 258 15.40 14.46 15.30
CA PHE A 258 14.34 15.32 15.87
C PHE A 258 14.69 16.81 15.96
N LYS A 259 15.96 17.21 15.82
CA LYS A 259 16.39 18.61 15.99
C LYS A 259 15.60 19.60 15.13
N GLN A 260 15.48 19.33 13.83
CA GLN A 260 14.74 20.20 12.92
C GLN A 260 13.22 20.05 13.10
N SER A 261 12.72 18.83 13.33
CA SER A 261 11.31 18.58 13.67
C SER A 261 10.83 19.38 14.87
N LEU A 262 11.62 19.47 15.95
CA LEU A 262 11.31 20.26 17.14
C LEU A 262 11.33 21.77 16.86
N SER A 263 12.34 22.25 16.12
CA SER A 263 12.40 23.66 15.74
C SER A 263 11.21 24.05 14.87
N PHE A 264 10.84 23.20 13.90
CA PHE A 264 9.68 23.39 13.05
C PHE A 264 8.38 23.40 13.87
N PHE A 265 8.19 22.42 14.75
CA PHE A 265 7.04 22.32 15.63
C PHE A 265 6.84 23.58 16.48
N LYS A 266 7.89 24.06 17.16
CA LYS A 266 7.85 25.26 18.00
C LYS A 266 7.48 26.52 17.20
N LYS A 267 8.03 26.68 15.98
CA LYS A 267 7.68 27.80 15.09
C LYS A 267 6.21 27.71 14.64
N ALA A 268 5.78 26.55 14.14
CA ALA A 268 4.44 26.32 13.63
C ALA A 268 3.36 26.52 14.72
N LYS A 269 3.61 26.02 15.94
CA LYS A 269 2.71 26.17 17.09
C LYS A 269 2.53 27.65 17.49
N LYS A 270 3.60 28.46 17.42
CA LYS A 270 3.53 29.90 17.71
C LYS A 270 2.79 30.67 16.62
N ASN A 271 3.12 30.40 15.35
CA ASN A 271 2.48 30.99 14.19
C ASN A 271 2.75 30.12 12.96
N ILE A 272 1.69 29.51 12.41
CA ILE A 272 1.79 28.62 11.25
C ILE A 272 2.38 29.32 10.00
N ASN A 273 2.25 30.65 9.89
CA ASN A 273 2.80 31.42 8.78
C ASN A 273 4.30 31.74 8.94
N SER A 274 4.89 31.43 10.11
CA SER A 274 6.32 31.65 10.37
C SER A 274 7.22 30.56 9.81
N VAL A 275 6.68 29.37 9.51
CA VAL A 275 7.43 28.26 8.93
C VAL A 275 7.49 28.37 7.41
N LYS A 276 8.69 28.17 6.85
CA LYS A 276 8.96 28.23 5.41
C LYS A 276 9.40 26.86 4.92
N PHE A 277 9.01 26.49 3.70
CA PHE A 277 9.44 25.23 3.10
C PHE A 277 10.97 25.08 3.20
N GLY A 278 11.43 23.95 3.73
CA GLY A 278 12.83 23.71 4.10
C GLY A 278 13.12 23.80 5.61
N ASP A 279 12.22 24.36 6.44
CA ASP A 279 12.34 24.33 7.91
C ASP A 279 12.19 22.91 8.50
N LEU A 280 11.55 22.00 7.76
CA LEU A 280 11.39 20.59 8.08
C LEU A 280 12.02 19.74 6.97
N PRO A 281 13.01 18.89 7.25
CA PRO A 281 13.53 17.93 6.28
C PRO A 281 12.62 16.69 6.21
N TYR A 282 12.84 15.87 5.17
CA TYR A 282 12.55 14.45 5.26
C TYR A 282 13.85 13.67 5.11
N PHE A 283 13.95 12.53 5.81
CA PHE A 283 15.14 11.68 5.77
C PHE A 283 14.95 10.54 4.76
N ASP A 284 15.66 10.63 3.64
CA ASP A 284 15.68 9.59 2.59
C ASP A 284 16.68 8.48 2.89
N ILE A 285 16.20 7.24 3.08
CA ILE A 285 17.03 6.07 3.37
C ILE A 285 18.04 5.74 2.27
N THR A 286 17.85 6.23 1.04
CA THR A 286 18.80 6.03 -0.07
C THR A 286 19.99 6.98 -0.02
N ASN A 287 19.93 8.03 0.81
CA ASN A 287 21.06 8.92 1.06
C ASN A 287 22.00 8.30 2.11
N VAL A 288 23.31 8.34 1.86
CA VAL A 288 24.33 7.69 2.71
C VAL A 288 24.35 8.23 4.14
N GLU A 289 24.26 9.55 4.33
CA GLU A 289 24.25 10.19 5.66
C GLU A 289 22.98 9.80 6.43
N HIS A 290 21.83 9.85 5.76
CA HIS A 290 20.56 9.46 6.37
C HIS A 290 20.52 7.97 6.69
N PHE A 291 21.03 7.10 5.81
CA PHE A 291 21.10 5.67 6.06
C PHE A 291 21.82 5.35 7.37
N LYS A 292 22.90 6.07 7.69
CA LYS A 292 23.58 5.97 8.98
C LYS A 292 22.68 6.39 10.15
N LEU A 293 21.93 7.49 10.02
CA LEU A 293 20.95 7.90 11.04
C LEU A 293 19.86 6.83 11.27
N PHE A 294 19.39 6.18 10.22
CA PHE A 294 18.43 5.07 10.35
C PHE A 294 19.06 3.90 11.12
N LYS A 295 20.27 3.48 10.72
CA LYS A 295 20.98 2.37 11.35
C LYS A 295 21.28 2.59 12.83
N ASP A 296 21.64 3.82 13.19
CA ASP A 296 22.10 4.17 14.54
C ASP A 296 20.97 4.67 15.46
N SER A 297 19.70 4.52 15.07
CA SER A 297 18.53 4.99 15.86
C SER A 297 17.46 3.91 16.05
N PHE A 298 16.34 4.28 16.69
CA PHE A 298 15.13 3.45 16.77
C PHE A 298 14.60 2.99 15.38
N LEU A 299 15.00 3.64 14.29
CA LEU A 299 14.64 3.27 12.91
C LEU A 299 15.43 2.07 12.36
N SER A 300 16.38 1.53 13.10
CA SER A 300 17.27 0.44 12.69
C SER A 300 16.54 -0.80 12.16
N SER A 301 15.32 -1.07 12.64
CA SER A 301 14.51 -2.22 12.18
C SER A 301 14.09 -2.12 10.70
N LEU A 302 14.15 -0.93 10.08
CA LEU A 302 13.89 -0.72 8.65
C LEU A 302 15.06 -1.14 7.74
N ILE A 303 16.18 -1.56 8.32
CA ILE A 303 17.37 -2.02 7.60
C ILE A 303 17.56 -3.50 7.92
N ALA A 304 17.17 -4.35 6.98
CA ALA A 304 17.44 -5.78 6.99
C ALA A 304 18.84 -6.06 6.44
N ASP A 305 19.41 -7.21 6.82
CA ASP A 305 20.73 -7.63 6.35
C ASP A 305 20.73 -7.98 4.85
N ASN A 306 19.63 -8.56 4.37
CA ASN A 306 19.46 -9.00 2.99
C ASN A 306 18.16 -8.48 2.39
N THR A 307 18.14 -8.30 1.06
CA THR A 307 16.95 -7.95 0.30
C THR A 307 16.46 -9.18 -0.46
N ALA A 308 15.20 -9.58 -0.27
CA ALA A 308 14.60 -10.66 -1.03
C ALA A 308 14.47 -10.33 -2.52
N THR A 309 14.48 -11.37 -3.35
CA THR A 309 14.33 -11.28 -4.81
C THR A 309 12.99 -11.81 -5.28
N VAL A 310 12.62 -11.51 -6.54
CA VAL A 310 11.44 -12.11 -7.17
C VAL A 310 11.52 -13.64 -7.15
N LYS A 311 12.71 -14.21 -7.36
CA LYS A 311 12.91 -15.67 -7.30
C LYS A 311 12.58 -16.20 -5.91
N ASP A 312 13.09 -15.57 -4.86
CA ASP A 312 12.80 -15.99 -3.48
C ASP A 312 11.30 -15.99 -3.18
N ALA A 313 10.55 -15.06 -3.78
CA ALA A 313 9.11 -14.96 -3.56
C ALA A 313 8.26 -15.95 -4.38
N LEU A 314 8.72 -16.35 -5.58
CA LEU A 314 7.84 -16.96 -6.60
C LEU A 314 8.27 -18.35 -7.11
N ASP A 315 9.54 -18.75 -6.98
CA ASP A 315 10.08 -19.88 -7.75
C ASP A 315 9.43 -21.24 -7.38
N ASP A 316 8.91 -21.38 -6.15
CA ASP A 316 8.14 -22.53 -5.68
C ASP A 316 6.69 -22.56 -6.19
N LEU A 317 6.17 -21.44 -6.70
CA LEU A 317 4.83 -21.32 -7.31
C LEU A 317 4.83 -21.47 -8.84
N LYS A 318 5.97 -21.83 -9.44
CA LYS A 318 5.99 -22.14 -10.88
C LYS A 318 5.13 -23.37 -11.17
N LEU A 319 4.50 -23.35 -12.33
CA LEU A 319 3.77 -24.50 -12.87
C LEU A 319 4.72 -25.52 -13.48
N ILE A 320 5.85 -25.05 -14.02
CA ILE A 320 6.85 -25.89 -14.68
C ILE A 320 8.13 -25.87 -13.86
N ASN A 321 8.52 -27.05 -13.35
CA ASN A 321 9.71 -27.27 -12.52
C ASN A 321 9.80 -26.29 -11.32
N PRO A 322 8.80 -26.27 -10.42
CA PRO A 322 8.88 -25.49 -9.19
C PRO A 322 10.09 -25.89 -8.35
N SER A 323 10.70 -24.89 -7.71
CA SER A 323 11.70 -25.13 -6.67
C SER A 323 11.06 -25.55 -5.35
N GLU A 324 11.87 -25.94 -4.38
CA GLU A 324 11.44 -25.94 -2.98
C GLU A 324 11.12 -24.51 -2.50
N THR A 325 10.27 -24.42 -1.47
CA THR A 325 9.92 -23.16 -0.81
C THR A 325 11.18 -22.50 -0.23
N SER A 326 11.36 -21.23 -0.56
CA SER A 326 12.55 -20.47 -0.14
C SER A 326 12.55 -20.20 1.37
N ALA A 327 13.74 -19.91 1.92
CA ALA A 327 13.87 -19.43 3.30
C ALA A 327 13.04 -18.15 3.54
N TYR A 328 12.98 -17.25 2.56
CA TYR A 328 12.18 -16.03 2.62
C TYR A 328 10.69 -16.32 2.87
N ILE A 329 10.09 -17.29 2.16
CA ILE A 329 8.68 -17.64 2.34
C ILE A 329 8.43 -18.37 3.67
N ASN A 330 9.36 -19.24 4.08
CA ASN A 330 9.26 -19.92 5.37
C ASN A 330 9.31 -18.92 6.53
N GLU A 331 10.25 -17.96 6.49
CA GLU A 331 10.34 -16.87 7.47
C GLU A 331 9.10 -15.98 7.45
N LEU A 332 8.62 -15.63 6.25
CA LEU A 332 7.42 -14.81 6.06
C LEU A 332 6.20 -15.46 6.73
N ASN A 333 5.93 -16.73 6.44
CA ASN A 333 4.81 -17.47 7.01
C ASN A 333 4.96 -17.64 8.54
N THR A 334 6.19 -17.83 9.02
CA THR A 334 6.50 -17.93 10.45
C THR A 334 6.21 -16.62 11.18
N HIS A 335 6.66 -15.48 10.64
CA HIS A 335 6.50 -14.16 11.25
C HIS A 335 5.04 -13.79 11.54
N PHE A 336 4.09 -14.27 10.74
CA PHE A 336 2.68 -13.93 10.85
C PHE A 336 1.81 -15.06 11.40
N SER A 337 2.40 -16.22 11.72
CA SER A 337 1.66 -17.38 12.23
C SER A 337 0.98 -17.13 13.58
N GLY A 338 1.54 -16.26 14.42
CA GLY A 338 0.93 -15.87 15.69
C GLY A 338 -0.36 -15.06 15.55
N VAL A 339 -0.57 -14.41 14.40
CA VAL A 339 -1.77 -13.60 14.10
C VAL A 339 -2.76 -14.39 13.25
N LEU A 340 -2.30 -15.06 12.19
CA LEU A 340 -3.16 -15.72 11.19
C LEU A 340 -3.26 -17.24 11.36
N GLY A 341 -2.49 -17.84 12.28
CA GLY A 341 -2.36 -19.29 12.41
C GLY A 341 -1.44 -19.91 11.35
N ASN A 342 -1.59 -21.21 11.13
CA ASN A 342 -0.78 -21.98 10.19
C ASN A 342 -1.40 -21.98 8.78
N VAL A 343 -0.57 -22.19 7.75
CA VAL A 343 -1.05 -22.35 6.37
C VAL A 343 -1.87 -23.64 6.27
N ALA A 344 -3.16 -23.50 5.98
CA ALA A 344 -4.04 -24.63 5.73
C ALA A 344 -4.05 -25.03 4.24
N GLU A 345 -4.27 -24.05 3.36
CA GLU A 345 -4.33 -24.23 1.90
C GLU A 345 -3.89 -22.93 1.21
N LEU A 346 -3.18 -23.04 0.09
CA LEU A 346 -2.76 -21.88 -0.68
C LEU A 346 -3.94 -21.31 -1.49
N LYS A 347 -4.39 -20.11 -1.13
CA LYS A 347 -5.48 -19.39 -1.82
C LYS A 347 -4.95 -18.28 -2.72
N ASN A 348 -5.81 -17.83 -3.64
CA ASN A 348 -5.57 -16.72 -4.58
C ASN A 348 -4.48 -16.97 -5.64
N HIS A 349 -4.15 -18.24 -5.92
CA HIS A 349 -3.17 -18.63 -6.94
C HIS A 349 -3.85 -19.08 -8.25
N GLU A 350 -4.96 -18.45 -8.63
CA GLU A 350 -5.68 -18.79 -9.86
C GLU A 350 -5.03 -18.15 -11.09
N LEU A 351 -4.77 -18.98 -12.11
CA LEU A 351 -4.17 -18.54 -13.36
C LEU A 351 -5.17 -17.80 -14.24
N ARG A 352 -4.71 -16.71 -14.86
CA ARG A 352 -5.47 -16.01 -15.89
C ARG A 352 -5.16 -16.58 -17.26
N VAL A 353 -6.21 -16.87 -18.03
CA VAL A 353 -6.06 -17.30 -19.42
C VAL A 353 -5.54 -16.14 -20.26
N ASN A 354 -4.41 -16.36 -20.95
CA ASN A 354 -3.84 -15.43 -21.90
C ASN A 354 -3.91 -16.03 -23.31
N SER A 355 -4.29 -15.21 -24.31
CA SER A 355 -4.29 -15.65 -25.71
C SER A 355 -2.87 -15.88 -26.22
N ASP A 356 -2.71 -16.67 -27.28
CA ASP A 356 -1.38 -17.04 -27.78
C ASP A 356 -0.55 -15.83 -28.21
N ILE A 357 -1.19 -14.79 -28.77
CA ILE A 357 -0.51 -13.52 -29.11
C ILE A 357 -0.01 -12.78 -27.86
N VAL A 358 -0.71 -12.90 -26.73
CA VAL A 358 -0.25 -12.34 -25.44
C VAL A 358 0.93 -13.14 -24.91
N LYS A 359 0.87 -14.47 -24.94
CA LYS A 359 1.99 -15.35 -24.53
C LYS A 359 3.27 -15.09 -25.31
N ARG A 360 3.16 -14.95 -26.64
CA ARG A 360 4.29 -14.57 -27.50
C ARG A 360 4.87 -13.20 -27.16
N ARG A 361 4.03 -12.22 -26.80
CA ARG A 361 4.48 -10.90 -26.31
C ARG A 361 5.20 -10.99 -24.97
N PHE A 362 4.74 -11.81 -24.03
CA PHE A 362 5.47 -12.03 -22.78
C PHE A 362 6.88 -12.56 -23.03
N ARG A 363 7.04 -13.48 -23.99
CA ARG A 363 8.38 -13.94 -24.38
C ARG A 363 9.24 -12.81 -24.93
N VAL A 364 8.67 -11.91 -25.73
CA VAL A 364 9.38 -10.70 -26.19
C VAL A 364 9.80 -9.83 -25.00
N TYR A 365 8.93 -9.62 -24.02
CA TYR A 365 9.26 -8.81 -22.84
C TYR A 365 10.36 -9.43 -21.97
N GLN A 366 10.37 -10.76 -21.82
CA GLN A 366 11.46 -11.47 -21.14
C GLN A 366 12.79 -11.31 -21.87
N ILE A 367 12.79 -11.40 -23.21
CA ILE A 367 13.99 -11.17 -24.02
C ILE A 367 14.49 -9.72 -23.86
N LEU A 368 13.59 -8.74 -23.91
CA LEU A 368 13.97 -7.34 -23.72
C LEU A 368 14.57 -7.09 -22.34
N GLN A 369 14.00 -7.73 -21.31
CA GLN A 369 14.49 -7.62 -19.94
C GLN A 369 15.85 -8.30 -19.73
N ASP A 370 16.09 -9.42 -20.42
CA ASP A 370 17.37 -10.16 -20.43
C ASP A 370 18.47 -9.42 -21.21
N ILE A 371 18.11 -8.67 -22.28
CA ILE A 371 19.06 -7.83 -23.01
C ILE A 371 19.41 -6.55 -22.23
N ASP A 372 18.45 -6.00 -21.48
CA ASP A 372 18.57 -4.79 -20.64
C ASP A 372 19.21 -3.57 -21.35
N LYS A 373 18.89 -3.37 -22.64
CA LYS A 373 19.32 -2.19 -23.40
C LYS A 373 18.13 -1.30 -23.77
N LYS A 374 18.21 -0.03 -23.36
CA LYS A 374 17.18 1.00 -23.64
C LYS A 374 16.92 1.16 -25.15
N GLN A 375 17.96 1.14 -25.98
CA GLN A 375 17.83 1.28 -27.43
C GLN A 375 17.06 0.09 -28.05
N VAL A 376 17.39 -1.14 -27.66
CA VAL A 376 16.70 -2.36 -28.14
C VAL A 376 15.23 -2.33 -27.75
N THR A 377 14.94 -1.96 -26.50
CA THR A 377 13.57 -1.79 -26.02
C THR A 377 12.81 -0.74 -26.84
N LYS A 378 13.44 0.41 -27.11
CA LYS A 378 12.84 1.47 -27.94
C LYS A 378 12.53 0.98 -29.34
N ASP A 379 13.49 0.36 -30.02
CA ASP A 379 13.28 -0.13 -31.39
C ASP A 379 12.15 -1.16 -31.45
N VAL A 380 12.12 -2.13 -30.53
CA VAL A 380 11.06 -3.14 -30.50
C VAL A 380 9.70 -2.51 -30.22
N PHE A 381 9.59 -1.60 -29.25
CA PHE A 381 8.30 -0.96 -28.96
C PHE A 381 7.82 -0.03 -30.07
N ASN A 382 8.72 0.57 -30.86
CA ASN A 382 8.33 1.29 -32.08
C ASN A 382 7.66 0.35 -33.10
N ILE A 383 8.19 -0.86 -33.29
CA ILE A 383 7.57 -1.88 -34.16
C ILE A 383 6.20 -2.29 -33.57
N LEU A 384 6.15 -2.69 -32.29
CA LEU A 384 4.93 -3.23 -31.68
C LEU A 384 3.80 -2.20 -31.55
N LYS A 385 4.10 -0.89 -31.43
CA LYS A 385 3.09 0.17 -31.25
C LYS A 385 2.73 0.86 -32.56
N ASN A 386 3.74 1.24 -33.34
CA ASN A 386 3.58 2.12 -34.50
C ASN A 386 3.62 1.35 -35.82
N GLY A 387 3.96 0.05 -35.80
CA GLY A 387 4.17 -0.72 -37.03
C GLY A 387 5.39 -0.26 -37.82
N GLU A 388 6.33 0.47 -37.20
CA GLU A 388 7.58 0.88 -37.83
C GLU A 388 8.37 -0.38 -38.22
N ALA A 389 8.59 -0.63 -39.51
CA ALA A 389 9.29 -1.84 -39.98
C ALA A 389 10.83 -1.74 -39.89
N THR A 390 11.35 -0.87 -39.02
CA THR A 390 12.79 -0.58 -38.90
C THR A 390 13.31 -1.05 -37.55
N LEU A 391 14.43 -1.79 -37.59
CA LEU A 391 15.17 -2.26 -36.42
C LEU A 391 16.64 -1.87 -36.64
N SER A 392 17.33 -1.30 -35.66
CA SER A 392 18.77 -1.00 -35.83
C SER A 392 19.58 -2.29 -35.99
N ASN A 393 20.74 -2.22 -36.65
CA ASN A 393 21.59 -3.41 -36.84
C ASN A 393 22.14 -3.94 -35.51
N GLU A 394 22.42 -3.07 -34.54
CA GLU A 394 22.82 -3.47 -33.19
C GLU A 394 21.68 -4.24 -32.49
N SER A 395 20.45 -3.71 -32.51
CA SER A 395 19.29 -4.38 -31.93
C SER A 395 19.01 -5.73 -32.60
N ALA A 396 19.10 -5.81 -33.93
CA ALA A 396 18.92 -7.04 -34.68
C ALA A 396 19.94 -8.11 -34.27
N ALA A 397 21.23 -7.77 -34.17
CA ALA A 397 22.28 -8.70 -33.79
C ALA A 397 22.04 -9.32 -32.40
N LEU A 398 21.59 -8.52 -31.43
CA LEU A 398 21.28 -9.01 -30.08
C LEU A 398 20.03 -9.89 -30.05
N LEU A 399 18.98 -9.50 -30.78
CA LEU A 399 17.70 -10.22 -30.80
C LEU A 399 17.80 -11.56 -31.56
N LEU A 400 18.59 -11.65 -32.64
CA LEU A 400 18.77 -12.89 -33.40
C LEU A 400 19.42 -14.02 -32.58
N ASN A 401 20.15 -13.68 -31.51
CA ASN A 401 20.72 -14.66 -30.60
C ASN A 401 19.70 -15.26 -29.60
N LYS A 402 18.47 -14.76 -29.58
CA LYS A 402 17.43 -15.11 -28.59
C LYS A 402 16.34 -16.01 -29.19
N GLU A 403 15.71 -16.79 -28.32
CA GLU A 403 14.63 -17.72 -28.69
C GLU A 403 13.26 -17.08 -28.46
N PHE A 404 12.43 -17.04 -29.51
CA PHE A 404 11.07 -16.51 -29.51
C PHE A 404 10.05 -17.64 -29.54
N LEU A 405 8.82 -17.37 -29.06
CA LEU A 405 7.73 -18.33 -29.15
C LEU A 405 7.00 -18.17 -30.49
N ASN A 406 6.95 -19.22 -31.31
CA ASN A 406 6.25 -19.18 -32.59
C ASN A 406 4.73 -19.46 -32.46
N GLN A 407 4.02 -19.50 -33.59
CA GLN A 407 2.57 -19.78 -33.63
C GLN A 407 2.20 -21.20 -33.19
N GLN A 408 3.14 -22.16 -33.27
CA GLN A 408 2.98 -23.53 -32.80
C GLN A 408 3.43 -23.71 -31.34
N ASN A 409 3.61 -22.61 -30.59
CA ASN A 409 4.08 -22.61 -29.21
C ASN A 409 5.46 -23.30 -29.00
N LYS A 410 6.33 -23.27 -30.01
CA LYS A 410 7.70 -23.75 -29.94
C LYS A 410 8.69 -22.58 -29.87
N LEU A 411 9.76 -22.76 -29.10
CA LEU A 411 10.87 -21.82 -29.06
C LEU A 411 11.71 -21.95 -30.34
N VAL A 412 11.91 -20.83 -31.04
CA VAL A 412 12.65 -20.76 -32.31
C VAL A 412 13.58 -19.56 -32.34
N LYS A 413 14.68 -19.66 -33.09
CA LYS A 413 15.57 -18.54 -33.41
C LYS A 413 15.33 -18.08 -34.85
N PHE A 414 15.33 -16.77 -35.06
CA PHE A 414 15.25 -16.20 -36.41
C PHE A 414 16.63 -16.20 -37.07
N LYS A 415 16.69 -16.47 -38.37
CA LYS A 415 17.96 -16.54 -39.13
C LYS A 415 18.43 -15.19 -39.63
N ASN A 416 17.50 -14.26 -39.88
CA ASN A 416 17.79 -12.96 -40.46
C ASN A 416 16.89 -11.87 -39.85
N LYS A 417 17.32 -10.62 -40.04
CA LYS A 417 16.64 -9.42 -39.54
C LYS A 417 15.22 -9.27 -40.11
N PHE A 418 14.99 -9.65 -41.36
CA PHE A 418 13.70 -9.50 -42.03
C PHE A 418 12.62 -10.34 -41.35
N ASP A 419 12.88 -11.64 -41.12
CA ASP A 419 11.94 -12.55 -40.47
C ASP A 419 11.61 -12.12 -39.03
N LEU A 420 12.62 -11.64 -38.30
CA LEU A 420 12.44 -11.09 -36.95
C LEU A 420 11.50 -9.87 -36.95
N VAL A 421 11.69 -8.93 -37.88
CA VAL A 421 10.83 -7.75 -38.00
C VAL A 421 9.40 -8.15 -38.37
N GLN A 422 9.22 -9.08 -39.31
CA GLN A 422 7.88 -9.59 -39.67
C GLN A 422 7.20 -10.27 -38.47
N TYR A 423 7.95 -11.05 -37.69
CA TYR A 423 7.44 -11.61 -36.45
C TYR A 423 6.99 -10.50 -35.49
N LEU A 424 7.81 -9.48 -35.21
CA LEU A 424 7.45 -8.39 -34.29
C LEU A 424 6.21 -7.60 -34.77
N LEU A 425 6.09 -7.34 -36.08
CA LEU A 425 4.90 -6.69 -36.67
C LEU A 425 3.60 -7.49 -36.43
N GLY A 426 3.70 -8.82 -36.34
CA GLY A 426 2.58 -9.70 -35.98
C GLY A 426 2.13 -9.63 -34.51
N HIS A 427 2.74 -8.79 -33.67
CA HIS A 427 2.47 -8.71 -32.22
C HIS A 427 2.10 -7.31 -31.73
N PRO A 428 1.14 -6.61 -32.36
CA PRO A 428 0.82 -5.23 -32.00
C PRO A 428 0.36 -5.10 -30.55
N THR A 429 0.72 -3.98 -29.91
CA THR A 429 0.29 -3.66 -28.55
C THR A 429 0.02 -2.18 -28.36
N LYS A 430 -1.09 -1.86 -27.68
CA LYS A 430 -1.39 -0.49 -27.23
C LYS A 430 -0.80 -0.19 -25.85
N LYS A 431 -0.24 -1.19 -25.18
CA LYS A 431 0.30 -1.05 -23.83
C LYS A 431 1.70 -0.48 -23.85
N GLN A 432 1.98 0.49 -22.98
CA GLN A 432 3.23 1.23 -23.03
C GLN A 432 4.35 0.69 -22.12
N THR A 433 4.00 -0.05 -21.07
CA THR A 433 4.87 -0.26 -19.90
C THR A 433 5.01 -1.71 -19.46
N GLN A 434 4.45 -2.69 -20.20
CA GLN A 434 4.55 -4.10 -19.81
C GLN A 434 6.01 -4.59 -19.82
N LYS A 435 6.43 -5.25 -18.75
CA LYS A 435 7.77 -5.81 -18.59
C LYS A 435 7.74 -7.21 -17.98
N ALA A 436 8.79 -7.99 -18.20
CA ALA A 436 9.04 -9.19 -17.42
C ALA A 436 9.71 -8.81 -16.10
N LEU A 437 9.45 -9.57 -15.04
CA LEU A 437 10.23 -9.46 -13.82
C LEU A 437 11.68 -9.96 -14.03
N ILE A 438 12.57 -9.62 -13.10
CA ILE A 438 13.95 -10.11 -13.05
C ILE A 438 14.08 -11.02 -11.84
N ALA A 439 14.46 -12.29 -12.05
CA ALA A 439 14.50 -13.30 -10.99
C ALA A 439 15.34 -12.86 -9.77
N ASN A 440 16.58 -12.43 -10.01
CA ASN A 440 17.56 -12.13 -8.95
C ASN A 440 17.51 -10.67 -8.48
N ALA A 441 16.40 -9.97 -8.68
CA ALA A 441 16.23 -8.59 -8.24
C ALA A 441 14.86 -8.38 -7.58
N PRO A 442 14.68 -7.34 -6.77
CA PRO A 442 13.37 -6.95 -6.28
C PRO A 442 12.44 -6.52 -7.43
N ALA A 443 11.15 -6.82 -7.29
CA ALA A 443 10.14 -6.42 -8.25
C ALA A 443 9.97 -4.88 -8.29
N PRO A 444 9.51 -4.28 -9.42
CA PRO A 444 9.19 -2.86 -9.48
C PRO A 444 7.97 -2.48 -8.61
N ALA A 445 7.84 -1.19 -8.27
CA ALA A 445 6.74 -0.67 -7.45
C ALA A 445 5.35 -0.81 -8.10
N ALA A 446 5.28 -0.67 -9.43
CA ALA A 446 4.02 -0.66 -10.19
C ALA A 446 3.52 -2.08 -10.44
N LEU A 447 2.91 -2.67 -9.41
CA LEU A 447 2.26 -3.98 -9.42
C LEU A 447 0.84 -3.88 -8.86
N SER A 448 0.00 -3.01 -9.43
CA SER A 448 -1.42 -2.87 -9.04
C SER A 448 -2.38 -3.34 -10.12
N ILE A 449 -1.89 -3.49 -11.36
CA ILE A 449 -2.64 -4.01 -12.49
C ILE A 449 -1.97 -5.33 -12.91
N PRO A 450 -2.71 -6.45 -13.00
CA PRO A 450 -2.14 -7.76 -13.33
C PRO A 450 -1.35 -7.76 -14.64
N ASP A 451 -1.77 -6.89 -15.55
CA ASP A 451 -1.23 -6.81 -16.87
C ASP A 451 0.07 -5.99 -16.93
N ASP A 452 0.51 -5.29 -15.89
CA ASP A 452 1.72 -4.44 -15.97
C ASP A 452 3.03 -5.26 -15.97
N ALA A 453 2.99 -6.49 -15.45
CA ALA A 453 4.14 -7.39 -15.39
C ALA A 453 3.78 -8.81 -15.86
N CYS A 454 4.79 -9.54 -16.33
CA CYS A 454 4.72 -10.97 -16.59
C CYS A 454 5.85 -11.71 -15.88
N HIS A 455 5.68 -13.01 -15.72
CA HIS A 455 6.64 -13.87 -15.03
C HIS A 455 8.01 -13.84 -15.73
N TYR A 456 9.10 -14.00 -14.97
CA TYR A 456 10.48 -13.93 -15.49
C TYR A 456 10.89 -15.20 -16.26
N ASP A 457 10.41 -16.36 -15.82
CA ASP A 457 10.78 -17.66 -16.38
C ASP A 457 10.22 -17.84 -17.80
N LYS A 458 11.07 -18.28 -18.73
CA LYS A 458 10.71 -18.48 -20.15
C LYS A 458 9.62 -19.52 -20.39
N ASN A 459 9.41 -20.42 -19.43
CA ASN A 459 8.37 -21.44 -19.48
C ASN A 459 7.03 -20.91 -18.90
N GLU A 460 7.06 -19.79 -18.18
CA GLU A 460 5.91 -19.17 -17.55
C GLU A 460 5.43 -17.96 -18.36
N LEU A 461 4.79 -18.22 -19.51
CA LEU A 461 4.28 -17.17 -20.40
C LEU A 461 2.92 -16.66 -19.93
N ARG A 462 2.88 -16.07 -18.73
CA ARG A 462 1.66 -15.59 -18.07
C ARG A 462 1.89 -14.34 -17.24
N VAL A 463 0.79 -13.68 -16.90
CA VAL A 463 0.76 -12.68 -15.82
C VAL A 463 0.92 -13.35 -14.46
N LEU A 464 1.23 -12.54 -13.45
CA LEU A 464 1.24 -12.99 -12.06
C LEU A 464 -0.18 -13.21 -11.56
N THR A 465 -0.36 -14.24 -10.74
CA THR A 465 -1.56 -14.47 -9.91
C THR A 465 -1.64 -13.45 -8.77
N VAL A 466 -2.80 -13.39 -8.09
CA VAL A 466 -2.96 -12.53 -6.90
C VAL A 466 -1.97 -12.94 -5.81
N ARG A 467 -1.81 -14.25 -5.56
CA ARG A 467 -0.87 -14.81 -4.58
C ARG A 467 0.58 -14.43 -4.87
N GLU A 468 1.03 -14.53 -6.11
CA GLU A 468 2.41 -14.16 -6.47
C GLU A 468 2.65 -12.65 -6.22
N MET A 469 1.69 -11.80 -6.57
CA MET A 469 1.78 -10.36 -6.26
C MET A 469 1.73 -10.07 -4.76
N ALA A 470 0.95 -10.86 -4.01
CA ALA A 470 0.86 -10.77 -2.57
C ALA A 470 2.19 -11.13 -1.89
N ARG A 471 2.84 -12.24 -2.30
CA ARG A 471 4.16 -12.64 -1.80
C ARG A 471 5.26 -11.61 -2.10
N ILE A 472 5.25 -11.01 -3.30
CA ILE A 472 6.17 -9.89 -3.62
C ILE A 472 6.00 -8.72 -2.63
N GLN A 473 4.76 -8.46 -2.19
CA GLN A 473 4.44 -7.47 -1.16
C GLN A 473 4.47 -8.03 0.25
N SER A 474 5.15 -9.15 0.49
CA SER A 474 5.31 -9.77 1.81
C SER A 474 4.00 -10.11 2.53
N PHE A 475 2.94 -10.45 1.79
CA PHE A 475 1.79 -11.12 2.41
C PHE A 475 2.11 -12.61 2.59
N PRO A 476 1.91 -13.15 3.80
CA PRO A 476 2.11 -14.57 4.06
C PRO A 476 1.03 -15.42 3.36
N ASP A 477 1.30 -16.71 3.20
CA ASP A 477 0.41 -17.63 2.48
C ASP A 477 -0.93 -17.87 3.21
N GLN A 478 -0.95 -17.65 4.53
CA GLN A 478 -2.16 -17.69 5.35
C GLN A 478 -3.16 -16.57 5.02
N PHE A 479 -2.68 -15.45 4.50
CA PHE A 479 -3.54 -14.28 4.28
C PHE A 479 -4.37 -14.45 3.00
N GLU A 480 -5.69 -14.40 3.10
CA GLU A 480 -6.59 -14.63 1.96
C GLU A 480 -7.25 -13.34 1.48
N PHE A 481 -7.20 -13.08 0.17
CA PHE A 481 -7.89 -11.96 -0.45
C PHE A 481 -9.30 -12.36 -0.90
N ARG A 482 -10.30 -11.60 -0.46
CA ARG A 482 -11.72 -11.83 -0.78
C ARG A 482 -12.20 -10.88 -1.88
N SER A 483 -13.50 -10.95 -2.21
CA SER A 483 -14.10 -10.24 -3.33
C SER A 483 -13.62 -10.72 -4.71
N LYS A 484 -13.99 -10.00 -5.78
CA LYS A 484 -13.65 -10.35 -7.15
C LYS A 484 -12.20 -10.05 -7.48
N VAL A 485 -11.67 -10.83 -8.42
CA VAL A 485 -10.25 -10.78 -8.82
C VAL A 485 -9.89 -9.46 -9.51
N THR A 486 -10.72 -8.97 -10.46
CA THR A 486 -10.46 -7.72 -11.20
C THR A 486 -11.72 -6.90 -11.48
N THR A 487 -11.53 -5.65 -11.88
CA THR A 487 -12.59 -4.72 -12.30
C THR A 487 -12.28 -4.09 -13.67
N GLY A 488 -13.32 -3.92 -14.49
CA GLY A 488 -13.28 -3.20 -15.77
C GLY A 488 -14.14 -1.93 -15.77
N GLY A 489 -13.95 -1.09 -16.80
CA GLY A 489 -14.83 0.05 -17.09
C GLY A 489 -14.85 1.15 -16.02
N GLN A 490 -16.01 1.80 -15.87
CA GLN A 490 -16.21 2.93 -14.95
C GLN A 490 -16.13 2.53 -13.47
N MET A 491 -16.34 1.25 -13.17
CA MET A 491 -16.31 0.70 -11.81
C MET A 491 -14.93 0.81 -11.15
N ARG A 492 -13.85 0.92 -11.95
CA ARG A 492 -12.48 1.13 -11.46
C ARG A 492 -12.31 2.42 -10.63
N LYS A 493 -13.28 3.33 -10.68
CA LYS A 493 -13.24 4.58 -9.90
C LYS A 493 -13.43 4.36 -8.40
N PHE A 494 -14.10 3.28 -7.99
CA PHE A 494 -14.49 3.05 -6.60
C PHE A 494 -14.37 1.60 -6.12
N GLU A 495 -14.34 0.62 -7.02
CA GLU A 495 -14.13 -0.78 -6.62
C GLU A 495 -12.66 -1.09 -6.36
N VAL A 496 -12.43 -1.95 -5.37
CA VAL A 496 -11.09 -2.38 -4.93
C VAL A 496 -11.01 -3.92 -5.01
N PRO A 497 -10.90 -4.50 -6.22
CA PRO A 497 -10.77 -5.95 -6.41
C PRO A 497 -9.43 -6.47 -5.86
N GLN A 498 -9.27 -7.79 -5.75
CA GLN A 498 -8.11 -8.44 -5.09
C GLN A 498 -6.75 -7.87 -5.52
N TYR A 499 -6.47 -7.76 -6.82
CA TYR A 499 -5.20 -7.19 -7.29
C TYR A 499 -4.98 -5.72 -6.88
N THR A 500 -6.06 -4.93 -6.81
CA THR A 500 -6.01 -3.55 -6.34
C THR A 500 -5.81 -3.49 -4.83
N GLN A 501 -6.40 -4.40 -4.06
CA GLN A 501 -6.16 -4.52 -2.62
C GLN A 501 -4.68 -4.78 -2.34
N VAL A 502 -4.10 -5.80 -3.01
CA VAL A 502 -2.66 -6.08 -2.95
C VAL A 502 -1.87 -4.82 -3.32
N GLY A 503 -2.17 -4.19 -4.45
CA GLY A 503 -1.47 -3.01 -4.96
C GLY A 503 -1.49 -1.80 -4.01
N ASN A 504 -2.60 -1.57 -3.32
CA ASN A 504 -2.81 -0.43 -2.41
C ASN A 504 -2.23 -0.65 -1.01
N ALA A 505 -2.10 -1.91 -0.58
CA ALA A 505 -1.68 -2.21 0.78
C ALA A 505 -0.26 -1.73 1.12
N VAL A 506 -0.03 -1.53 2.41
CA VAL A 506 1.32 -1.51 2.98
C VAL A 506 1.79 -2.97 3.10
N PRO A 507 2.99 -3.33 2.63
CA PRO A 507 3.55 -4.66 2.81
C PRO A 507 3.58 -5.07 4.30
N PRO A 508 3.07 -6.25 4.71
CA PRO A 508 3.04 -6.65 6.11
C PRO A 508 4.39 -6.65 6.80
N LEU A 509 5.47 -7.10 6.15
CA LEU A 509 6.82 -7.01 6.73
C LEU A 509 7.24 -5.55 6.96
N LEU A 510 6.83 -4.61 6.10
CA LEU A 510 7.13 -3.20 6.30
C LEU A 510 6.36 -2.67 7.52
N GLY A 511 5.08 -3.03 7.65
CA GLY A 511 4.27 -2.72 8.83
C GLY A 511 4.89 -3.28 10.11
N GLN A 512 5.39 -4.51 10.07
CA GLN A 512 6.13 -5.14 11.18
C GLN A 512 7.38 -4.35 11.56
N LYS A 513 8.22 -3.98 10.58
CA LYS A 513 9.44 -3.21 10.85
C LYS A 513 9.12 -1.82 11.40
N LEU A 514 8.09 -1.14 10.88
CA LEU A 514 7.61 0.14 11.41
C LEU A 514 7.11 0.00 12.85
N GLY A 515 6.29 -1.01 13.14
CA GLY A 515 5.83 -1.31 14.50
C GLY A 515 7.00 -1.57 15.45
N ALA A 516 8.00 -2.35 15.03
CA ALA A 516 9.21 -2.59 15.82
C ALA A 516 10.02 -1.31 16.08
N CYS A 517 10.08 -0.37 15.12
CA CYS A 517 10.68 0.95 15.35
C CYS A 517 9.92 1.72 16.43
N LEU A 518 8.58 1.71 16.39
CA LEU A 518 7.77 2.40 17.39
C LEU A 518 7.93 1.77 18.78
N VAL A 519 8.01 0.44 18.88
CA VAL A 519 8.33 -0.26 20.14
C VAL A 519 9.70 0.15 20.66
N LYS A 520 10.74 0.18 19.81
CA LYS A 520 12.07 0.66 20.21
C LYS A 520 12.09 2.11 20.67
N LEU A 521 11.24 2.96 20.08
CA LEU A 521 11.11 4.35 20.50
C LEU A 521 10.52 4.46 21.91
N THR A 522 9.59 3.58 22.29
CA THR A 522 9.01 3.61 23.65
C THR A 522 9.99 3.13 24.73
N GLU A 523 11.05 2.40 24.37
CA GLU A 523 12.16 2.08 25.28
C GLU A 523 12.92 3.33 25.75
N ARG A 524 12.67 4.50 25.15
CA ARG A 524 13.25 5.78 25.58
C ARG A 524 12.42 6.50 26.65
N LEU A 525 11.26 5.97 27.05
CA LEU A 525 10.41 6.60 28.09
C LEU A 525 11.02 6.56 29.50
#